data_AF-A0A496T2L6-F1
#
_entry.id   AF-A0A496T2L6-F1
#
_cell.length_a   1.000
_cell.length_b   1.000
_cell.length_c   1.000
_cell.angle_alpha   90.00
_cell.angle_beta   90.00
_cell.angle_gamma   90.00
#
_symmetry.space_group_name_H-M   'P 1'
#
loop_
_entity.id
_entity.type
_entity.pdbx_description
1 polymer ?
#
loop_
_entity_poly.entity_id
_entity_poly.type
_entity_poly.pdbx_seq_one_letter_code
_entity_poly.pdbx_strand_id
1 'polypeptide(L)'
;MGIEFTRRDFLKLASSAGLGIFISPRLTSAVFKTQAEKKSATKVDIVVVENGSPAEMVQRAVSGIGGMSRFVKQGDVVVVKPNMSWDRLPKFGATTHPEVVAEVVRLCLEAGAKKVKVFDRTLNEPRRCYRHTGIQKAVKAVGGDVFFMYKRNYVKVPIPKGIRIKSWEVYRDVLEADVLINVPVVKHHGLTRVSMGIKNLMGFLGQNRGRLHRHFDQKIVDIATVLKP
;
A
#
# COMPACT_ATOMS: atom_id res chain seq x y z
N MET A 1 19.01 25.05 24.04
CA MET A 1 20.33 25.59 23.68
C MET A 1 20.14 26.35 22.37
N GLY A 2 19.88 27.66 22.47
CA GLY A 2 19.59 28.50 21.30
C GLY A 2 20.89 28.85 20.57
N ILE A 3 20.89 28.78 19.24
CA ILE A 3 22.03 29.21 18.44
C ILE A 3 21.98 30.74 18.37
N GLU A 4 22.96 31.39 18.97
CA GLU A 4 23.09 32.85 18.98
C GLU A 4 23.72 33.30 17.65
N PHE A 5 22.97 34.08 16.87
CA PHE A 5 23.40 34.55 15.54
C PHE A 5 24.26 35.80 15.68
N THR A 6 25.56 35.70 15.43
CA THR A 6 26.48 36.81 15.69
C THR A 6 26.62 37.75 14.50
N ARG A 7 27.04 39.00 14.73
CA ARG A 7 27.34 39.97 13.66
C ARG A 7 28.36 39.45 12.64
N ARG A 8 29.26 38.56 13.06
CA ARG A 8 30.26 37.93 12.18
C ARG A 8 29.61 36.95 11.20
N ASP A 9 28.55 36.27 11.63
CA ASP A 9 27.79 35.35 10.78
C ASP A 9 26.94 36.13 9.76
N PHE A 10 26.39 37.27 10.16
CA PHE A 10 25.72 38.20 9.24
C PHE A 10 26.68 38.76 8.16
N LEU A 11 27.90 39.17 8.54
CA LEU A 11 28.88 39.69 7.58
C LEU A 11 29.41 38.61 6.62
N LYS A 12 29.53 37.35 7.07
CA LYS A 12 29.85 36.20 6.18
C LYS A 12 28.71 35.91 5.19
N LEU A 13 27.47 36.06 5.62
CA LEU A 13 26.29 35.91 4.75
C LEU A 13 26.14 37.07 3.76
N ALA A 14 26.48 38.29 4.17
CA ALA A 14 26.45 39.46 3.30
C ALA A 14 27.59 39.45 2.26
N SER A 15 28.77 38.92 2.61
CA SER A 15 29.90 38.81 1.69
C SER A 15 29.71 37.72 0.61
N SER A 16 28.92 36.67 0.89
CA SER A 16 28.50 35.72 -0.15
C SER A 16 27.39 36.25 -1.07
N ALA A 17 26.67 37.30 -0.65
CA ALA A 17 25.70 38.01 -1.49
C ALA A 17 26.34 39.13 -2.35
N GLY A 18 27.56 39.57 -2.03
CA GLY A 18 28.21 40.74 -2.63
C GLY A 18 28.98 40.54 -3.95
N LEU A 19 29.07 39.31 -4.48
CA LEU A 19 29.82 39.01 -5.72
C LEU A 19 28.97 38.37 -6.84
N GLY A 20 27.65 38.55 -6.79
CA GLY A 20 26.70 37.92 -7.73
C GLY A 20 25.65 38.85 -8.33
N ILE A 21 25.91 40.14 -8.48
CA ILE A 21 25.07 41.02 -9.30
C ILE A 21 25.44 40.75 -10.76
N PHE A 22 24.86 39.70 -11.37
CA PHE A 22 24.58 39.50 -12.81
C PHE A 22 24.13 38.05 -13.07
N ILE A 23 23.31 37.47 -12.18
CA ILE A 23 22.69 36.17 -12.41
C ILE A 23 21.19 36.39 -12.57
N SER A 24 20.67 36.12 -13.76
CA SER A 24 19.26 36.33 -14.13
C SER A 24 18.28 35.78 -13.07
N PRO A 25 17.06 36.34 -12.94
CA PRO A 25 16.03 35.86 -12.00
C PRO A 25 15.66 34.37 -12.17
N ARG A 26 16.00 33.78 -13.32
CA ARG A 26 15.79 32.36 -13.63
C ARG A 26 16.83 31.44 -12.98
N LEU A 27 18.05 31.91 -12.73
CA LEU A 27 19.09 31.09 -12.10
C LEU A 27 18.97 31.10 -10.57
N THR A 28 18.59 32.22 -9.95
CA THR A 28 18.35 32.26 -8.50
C THR A 28 17.18 31.35 -8.11
N SER A 29 16.09 31.35 -8.87
CA SER A 29 14.98 30.41 -8.65
C SER A 29 15.37 28.93 -8.86
N ALA A 30 16.29 28.63 -9.78
CA ALA A 30 16.80 27.27 -9.99
C ALA A 30 17.73 26.80 -8.86
N VAL A 31 18.57 27.68 -8.31
CA VAL A 31 19.49 27.36 -7.21
C VAL A 31 18.74 27.22 -5.88
N PHE A 32 17.72 28.04 -5.63
CA PHE A 32 16.86 27.89 -4.44
C PHE A 32 15.91 26.68 -4.53
N LYS A 33 15.39 26.33 -5.72
CA LYS A 33 14.65 25.06 -5.91
C LYS A 33 15.54 23.84 -5.68
N THR A 34 16.77 23.84 -6.19
CA THR A 34 17.68 22.69 -6.06
C THR A 34 18.26 22.51 -4.66
N GLN A 35 18.35 23.56 -3.83
CA GLN A 35 18.71 23.42 -2.42
C GLN A 35 17.54 22.99 -1.52
N ALA A 36 16.30 23.39 -1.84
CA ALA A 36 15.11 22.91 -1.14
C ALA A 36 14.82 21.41 -1.43
N GLU A 37 15.11 20.95 -2.65
CA GLU A 37 14.99 19.54 -3.05
C GLU A 37 16.11 18.62 -2.49
N LYS A 38 17.21 19.20 -1.99
CA LYS A 38 18.36 18.46 -1.44
C LYS A 38 18.36 18.31 0.09
N LYS A 39 17.26 18.64 0.78
CA LYS A 39 17.07 18.14 2.15
C LYS A 39 16.76 16.65 2.03
N SER A 40 17.81 15.83 2.14
CA SER A 40 17.76 14.37 2.24
C SER A 40 16.46 13.93 2.89
N ALA A 41 15.49 13.50 2.10
CA ALA A 41 14.21 13.04 2.60
C ALA A 41 14.52 11.80 3.44
N THR A 42 14.54 11.95 4.76
CA THR A 42 14.58 10.82 5.68
C THR A 42 13.46 9.89 5.26
N LYS A 43 13.84 8.68 4.85
CA LYS A 43 12.91 7.66 4.37
C LYS A 43 11.90 7.41 5.49
N VAL A 44 10.69 7.91 5.33
CA VAL A 44 9.59 7.62 6.25
C VAL A 44 9.15 6.18 6.00
N ASP A 45 9.13 5.39 7.06
CA ASP A 45 8.69 3.98 7.03
C ASP A 45 7.23 3.82 7.49
N ILE A 46 6.73 4.71 8.35
CA ILE A 46 5.37 4.65 8.90
C ILE A 46 4.76 6.06 8.92
N VAL A 47 3.51 6.16 8.49
CA VAL A 47 2.68 7.36 8.60
C VAL A 47 1.37 6.98 9.27
N VAL A 48 0.95 7.79 10.23
CA VAL A 48 -0.35 7.67 10.90
C VAL A 48 -1.17 8.92 10.59
N VAL A 49 -2.41 8.71 10.16
CA VAL A 49 -3.35 9.79 9.85
C VAL A 49 -4.64 9.52 10.59
N GLU A 50 -5.18 10.57 11.19
CA GLU A 50 -6.45 10.57 11.89
C GLU A 50 -7.31 11.72 11.37
N ASN A 51 -8.63 11.55 11.52
CA ASN A 51 -9.68 12.51 11.18
C ASN A 51 -9.81 12.82 9.68
N GLY A 52 -11.06 12.98 9.24
CA GLY A 52 -11.44 13.22 7.84
C GLY A 52 -12.13 12.01 7.21
N SER A 53 -12.55 12.18 5.96
CA SER A 53 -13.11 11.08 5.17
C SER A 53 -12.05 10.00 4.90
N PRO A 54 -12.46 8.75 4.66
CA PRO A 54 -11.52 7.68 4.32
C PRO A 54 -10.60 7.99 3.15
N ALA A 55 -11.10 8.68 2.11
CA ALA A 55 -10.29 9.07 0.96
C ALA A 55 -9.22 10.13 1.32
N GLU A 56 -9.60 11.19 2.04
CA GLU A 56 -8.66 12.23 2.49
C GLU A 56 -7.54 11.63 3.37
N MET A 57 -7.89 10.69 4.25
CA MET A 57 -6.91 10.02 5.10
C MET A 57 -5.91 9.20 4.28
N VAL A 58 -6.35 8.50 3.23
CA VAL A 58 -5.45 7.76 2.33
C VAL A 58 -4.53 8.72 1.58
N GLN A 59 -5.04 9.83 1.03
CA GLN A 59 -4.24 10.82 0.33
C GLN A 59 -3.13 11.39 1.22
N ARG A 60 -3.47 11.77 2.45
CA ARG A 60 -2.53 12.29 3.45
C ARG A 60 -1.50 11.22 3.83
N ALA A 61 -1.91 9.97 4.05
CA ALA A 61 -1.02 8.88 4.42
C ALA A 61 -0.02 8.56 3.30
N VAL A 62 -0.50 8.42 2.07
CA VAL A 62 0.31 8.14 0.88
C VAL A 62 1.26 9.30 0.59
N SER A 63 0.80 10.55 0.69
CA SER A 63 1.65 11.72 0.51
C SER A 63 2.75 11.78 1.59
N GLY A 64 2.39 11.51 2.85
CA GLY A 64 3.34 11.52 3.97
C GLY A 64 4.46 10.49 3.87
N ILE A 65 4.23 9.36 3.19
CA ILE A 65 5.26 8.33 2.96
C ILE A 65 6.03 8.54 1.65
N GLY A 66 5.82 9.67 0.95
CA GLY A 66 6.55 10.05 -0.25
C GLY A 66 5.78 9.91 -1.57
N GLY A 67 4.45 9.76 -1.51
CA GLY A 67 3.57 9.71 -2.68
C GLY A 67 3.48 8.33 -3.33
N MET A 68 2.42 8.12 -4.12
CA MET A 68 2.18 6.81 -4.77
C MET A 68 3.26 6.48 -5.81
N SER A 69 3.79 7.50 -6.50
CA SER A 69 4.86 7.35 -7.50
C SER A 69 6.17 6.81 -6.93
N ARG A 70 6.34 6.79 -5.60
CA ARG A 70 7.43 6.07 -4.93
C ARG A 70 7.35 4.56 -5.17
N PHE A 71 6.13 4.00 -5.20
CA PHE A 71 5.87 2.56 -5.25
C PHE A 71 5.37 2.08 -6.62
N VAL A 72 4.56 2.90 -7.30
CA VAL A 72 3.96 2.58 -8.60
C VAL A 72 4.62 3.40 -9.69
N LYS A 73 5.01 2.74 -10.78
CA LYS A 73 5.62 3.33 -11.98
C LYS A 73 4.67 3.27 -13.17
N GLN A 74 4.96 4.11 -14.16
CA GLN A 74 4.24 4.12 -15.42
C GLN A 74 4.29 2.72 -16.06
N GLY A 75 3.11 2.16 -16.36
CA GLY A 75 3.01 0.85 -17.01
C GLY A 75 2.91 -0.36 -16.06
N ASP A 76 2.95 -0.16 -14.74
CA ASP A 76 2.83 -1.27 -13.78
C ASP A 76 1.45 -1.92 -13.79
N VAL A 77 1.40 -3.25 -13.65
CA VAL A 77 0.23 -3.98 -13.15
C VAL A 77 0.29 -4.01 -11.64
N VAL A 78 -0.66 -3.32 -11.00
CA VAL A 78 -0.78 -3.29 -9.55
C VAL A 78 -1.85 -4.28 -9.09
N VAL A 79 -1.56 -5.08 -8.07
CA VAL A 79 -2.56 -5.84 -7.33
C VAL A 79 -2.81 -5.15 -5.99
N VAL A 80 -4.07 -4.80 -5.73
CA VAL A 80 -4.50 -4.24 -4.45
C VAL A 80 -5.31 -5.30 -3.69
N LYS A 81 -4.86 -5.62 -2.47
CA LYS A 81 -5.44 -6.65 -1.61
C LYS A 81 -6.25 -6.06 -0.46
N PRO A 82 -7.56 -5.84 -0.60
CA PRO A 82 -8.40 -5.49 0.53
C PRO A 82 -8.72 -6.72 1.38
N ASN A 83 -9.38 -6.51 2.52
CA ASN A 83 -10.16 -7.54 3.18
C ASN A 83 -11.62 -7.41 2.75
N MET A 84 -12.10 -8.32 1.90
CA MET A 84 -13.52 -8.39 1.51
C MET A 84 -14.07 -9.80 1.72
N SER A 85 -13.53 -10.51 2.71
CA SER A 85 -13.78 -11.94 2.88
C SER A 85 -15.16 -12.30 3.44
N TRP A 86 -15.87 -11.32 4.01
CA TRP A 86 -17.12 -11.52 4.73
C TRP A 86 -18.26 -10.80 4.04
N ASP A 87 -19.44 -11.42 4.02
CA ASP A 87 -20.67 -10.81 3.52
C ASP A 87 -21.23 -9.84 4.58
N ARG A 88 -20.58 -8.67 4.67
CA ARG A 88 -20.85 -7.62 5.66
C ARG A 88 -20.74 -6.24 5.05
N LEU A 89 -21.66 -5.36 5.47
CA LEU A 89 -21.63 -3.95 5.15
C LEU A 89 -20.41 -3.25 5.80
N PRO A 90 -19.87 -2.18 5.19
CA PRO A 90 -18.71 -1.45 5.73
C PRO A 90 -18.86 -0.99 7.18
N LYS A 91 -20.07 -0.60 7.60
CA LYS A 91 -20.37 -0.11 8.95
C LYS A 91 -20.02 -1.06 10.09
N PHE A 92 -19.83 -2.36 9.80
CA PHE A 92 -19.45 -3.35 10.81
C PHE A 92 -17.93 -3.48 11.02
N GLY A 93 -17.09 -2.79 10.23
CA GLY A 93 -15.63 -2.87 10.37
C GLY A 93 -15.03 -4.27 10.10
N ALA A 94 -15.81 -5.18 9.53
CA ALA A 94 -15.36 -6.55 9.25
C ALA A 94 -14.50 -6.66 7.97
N THR A 95 -14.59 -5.66 7.11
CA THR A 95 -13.98 -5.58 5.77
C THR A 95 -13.35 -4.19 5.58
N THR A 96 -12.41 -4.06 4.66
CA THR A 96 -11.77 -2.77 4.34
C THR A 96 -12.83 -1.81 3.83
N HIS A 97 -12.80 -0.55 4.25
CA HIS A 97 -13.78 0.44 3.81
C HIS A 97 -13.66 0.67 2.29
N PRO A 98 -14.78 0.69 1.53
CA PRO A 98 -14.74 0.76 0.07
C PRO A 98 -14.04 2.01 -0.47
N GLU A 99 -14.21 3.16 0.18
CA GLU A 99 -13.53 4.41 -0.20
C GLU A 99 -12.02 4.34 0.01
N VAL A 100 -11.52 3.61 1.02
CA VAL A 100 -10.07 3.40 1.19
C VAL A 100 -9.51 2.64 0.00
N VAL A 101 -10.20 1.57 -0.42
CA VAL A 101 -9.76 0.75 -1.56
C VAL A 101 -9.82 1.55 -2.86
N ALA A 102 -10.93 2.25 -3.10
CA ALA A 102 -11.09 3.07 -4.30
C ALA A 102 -10.03 4.18 -4.38
N GLU A 103 -9.71 4.83 -3.26
CA GLU A 103 -8.72 5.89 -3.25
C GLU A 103 -7.30 5.38 -3.50
N VAL A 104 -6.94 4.22 -2.94
CA VAL A 104 -5.66 3.57 -3.28
C VAL A 104 -5.59 3.25 -4.77
N VAL A 105 -6.68 2.72 -5.35
CA VAL A 105 -6.76 2.40 -6.78
C VAL A 105 -6.61 3.66 -7.64
N ARG A 106 -7.33 4.73 -7.30
CA ARG A 106 -7.25 6.03 -8.00
C ARG A 106 -5.82 6.55 -8.02
N LEU A 107 -5.16 6.57 -6.86
CA LEU A 107 -3.77 7.02 -6.73
C LEU A 107 -2.79 6.15 -7.53
N CYS A 108 -3.03 4.83 -7.64
CA CYS A 108 -2.20 3.97 -8.48
C CYS A 108 -2.35 4.30 -9.97
N LEU A 109 -3.57 4.52 -10.44
CA LEU A 109 -3.84 4.89 -11.83
C LEU A 109 -3.25 6.27 -12.16
N GLU A 110 -3.37 7.24 -11.25
CA GLU A 110 -2.76 8.56 -11.39
C GLU A 110 -1.24 8.53 -11.40
N ALA A 111 -0.63 7.58 -10.68
CA ALA A 111 0.80 7.31 -10.74
C ALA A 111 1.25 6.62 -12.05
N GLY A 112 0.31 6.26 -12.93
CA GLY A 112 0.60 5.71 -14.25
C GLY A 112 0.47 4.19 -14.37
N ALA A 113 -0.11 3.50 -13.38
CA ALA A 113 -0.37 2.06 -13.49
C ALA A 113 -1.22 1.79 -14.74
N LYS A 114 -0.81 0.82 -15.58
CA LYS A 114 -1.62 0.43 -16.75
C LYS A 114 -2.88 -0.34 -16.34
N LYS A 115 -2.84 -1.00 -15.18
CA LYS A 115 -3.94 -1.84 -14.68
C LYS A 115 -3.85 -1.98 -13.18
N VAL A 116 -4.98 -1.84 -12.49
CA VAL A 116 -5.08 -2.09 -11.04
C VAL A 116 -6.12 -3.17 -10.79
N LYS A 117 -5.68 -4.33 -10.30
CA LYS A 117 -6.48 -5.52 -10.04
C LYS A 117 -6.82 -5.63 -8.56
N VAL A 118 -8.09 -5.73 -8.22
CA VAL A 118 -8.60 -5.88 -6.86
C VAL A 118 -9.34 -7.21 -6.72
N PHE A 119 -8.86 -8.08 -5.83
CA PHE A 119 -9.50 -9.35 -5.55
C PHE A 119 -9.12 -9.90 -4.17
N ASP A 120 -9.97 -10.78 -3.66
CA ASP A 120 -9.79 -11.50 -2.39
C ASP A 120 -10.46 -12.88 -2.45
N ARG A 121 -9.85 -13.87 -1.80
CA ARG A 121 -10.45 -15.19 -1.58
C ARG A 121 -11.37 -15.11 -0.38
N THR A 122 -12.67 -15.05 -0.63
CA THR A 122 -13.68 -14.85 0.41
C THR A 122 -13.93 -16.09 1.26
N LEU A 123 -14.51 -15.91 2.44
CA LEU A 123 -15.01 -16.96 3.31
C LEU A 123 -16.50 -17.23 3.07
N ASN A 124 -17.27 -16.19 2.79
CA ASN A 124 -18.64 -16.33 2.28
C ASN A 124 -18.65 -16.35 0.74
N GLU A 125 -19.84 -16.46 0.14
CA GLU A 125 -20.00 -16.52 -1.31
C GLU A 125 -19.41 -15.24 -1.98
N PRO A 126 -18.49 -15.38 -2.95
CA PRO A 126 -17.75 -14.25 -3.51
C PRO A 126 -18.61 -13.13 -4.10
N ARG A 127 -19.67 -13.44 -4.87
CA ARG A 127 -20.50 -12.40 -5.51
C ARG A 127 -21.19 -11.53 -4.47
N ARG A 128 -21.69 -12.13 -3.39
CA ARG A 128 -22.27 -11.40 -2.25
C ARG A 128 -21.24 -10.53 -1.55
N CYS A 129 -20.09 -11.09 -1.19
CA CYS A 129 -19.00 -10.33 -0.56
C CYS A 129 -18.59 -9.10 -1.38
N TYR A 130 -18.32 -9.28 -2.67
CA TYR A 130 -17.82 -8.22 -3.55
C TYR A 130 -18.83 -7.08 -3.68
N ARG A 131 -20.13 -7.42 -3.74
CA ARG A 131 -21.22 -6.45 -3.84
C ARG A 131 -21.55 -5.77 -2.51
N HIS A 132 -21.80 -6.54 -1.45
CA HIS A 132 -22.32 -6.02 -0.18
C HIS A 132 -21.26 -5.24 0.62
N THR A 133 -19.97 -5.55 0.44
CA THR A 133 -18.90 -4.70 0.98
C THR A 133 -18.82 -3.34 0.30
N GLY A 134 -19.47 -3.14 -0.84
CA GLY A 134 -19.41 -1.92 -1.64
C GLY A 134 -18.10 -1.75 -2.43
N ILE A 135 -17.07 -2.58 -2.16
CA ILE A 135 -15.75 -2.45 -2.78
C ILE A 135 -15.83 -2.64 -4.30
N GLN A 136 -16.63 -3.59 -4.79
CA GLN A 136 -16.77 -3.80 -6.24
C GLN A 136 -17.29 -2.56 -6.95
N LYS A 137 -18.30 -1.89 -6.38
CA LYS A 137 -18.87 -0.66 -6.95
C LYS A 137 -17.86 0.48 -6.91
N ALA A 138 -17.22 0.69 -5.75
CA ALA A 138 -16.30 1.81 -5.54
C ALA A 138 -15.05 1.71 -6.42
N VAL A 139 -14.45 0.52 -6.54
CA VAL A 139 -13.26 0.32 -7.38
C VAL A 139 -13.57 0.49 -8.86
N LYS A 140 -14.71 -0.03 -9.35
CA LYS A 140 -15.12 0.15 -10.74
C LYS A 140 -15.36 1.62 -11.08
N ALA A 141 -15.90 2.40 -10.14
CA ALA A 141 -16.17 3.83 -10.36
C ALA A 141 -14.91 4.66 -10.60
N VAL A 142 -13.74 4.18 -10.13
CA VAL A 142 -12.44 4.84 -10.35
C VAL A 142 -11.60 4.15 -11.43
N GLY A 143 -12.18 3.23 -12.21
CA GLY A 143 -11.49 2.55 -13.33
C GLY A 143 -10.64 1.33 -12.95
N GLY A 144 -10.74 0.83 -11.72
CA GLY A 144 -10.05 -0.40 -11.31
C GLY A 144 -10.81 -1.68 -11.70
N ASP A 145 -10.06 -2.76 -11.85
CA ASP A 145 -10.61 -4.07 -12.18
C ASP A 145 -10.91 -4.89 -10.92
N VAL A 146 -12.13 -5.40 -10.82
CA VAL A 146 -12.54 -6.30 -9.74
C VAL A 146 -13.06 -7.60 -10.33
N PHE A 147 -12.46 -8.73 -9.97
CA PHE A 147 -12.82 -10.04 -10.51
C PHE A 147 -12.76 -11.15 -9.48
N PHE A 148 -13.48 -12.23 -9.76
CA PHE A 148 -13.52 -13.40 -8.90
C PHE A 148 -12.32 -14.32 -9.15
N MET A 149 -11.86 -14.95 -8.08
CA MET A 149 -10.77 -15.91 -8.15
C MET A 149 -11.27 -17.29 -8.57
N TYR A 150 -10.62 -17.91 -9.54
CA TYR A 150 -10.95 -19.26 -10.02
C TYR A 150 -9.90 -20.30 -9.61
N LYS A 151 -10.34 -21.51 -9.24
CA LYS A 151 -9.45 -22.59 -8.77
C LYS A 151 -8.32 -22.93 -9.75
N ARG A 152 -8.60 -22.89 -11.06
CA ARG A 152 -7.62 -23.18 -12.13
C ARG A 152 -6.45 -22.19 -12.20
N ASN A 153 -6.59 -21.00 -11.61
CA ASN A 153 -5.57 -19.95 -11.65
C ASN A 153 -4.59 -20.04 -10.46
N TYR A 154 -4.77 -20.98 -9.55
CA TYR A 154 -3.78 -21.21 -8.49
C TYR A 154 -2.62 -22.04 -9.03
N VAL A 155 -1.40 -21.66 -8.64
CA VAL A 155 -0.16 -22.37 -8.98
C VAL A 155 0.57 -22.77 -7.71
N LYS A 156 1.26 -23.91 -7.76
CA LYS A 156 2.08 -24.37 -6.62
C LYS A 156 3.38 -23.59 -6.61
N VAL A 157 3.62 -22.85 -5.53
CA VAL A 157 4.81 -22.01 -5.32
C VAL A 157 5.72 -22.67 -4.29
N PRO A 158 7.02 -22.88 -4.58
CA PRO A 158 8.00 -23.31 -3.59
C PRO A 158 8.26 -22.18 -2.57
N ILE A 159 8.44 -22.55 -1.31
CA ILE A 159 8.72 -21.63 -0.20
C ILE A 159 10.05 -22.08 0.43
N PRO A 160 11.19 -21.75 -0.20
CA PRO A 160 12.50 -22.28 0.21
C PRO A 160 12.90 -21.83 1.61
N LYS A 161 12.51 -20.60 2.00
CA LYS A 161 12.75 -20.03 3.34
C LYS A 161 11.71 -20.46 4.38
N GLY A 162 10.73 -21.27 4.00
CA GLY A 162 9.65 -21.68 4.90
C GLY A 162 10.13 -22.76 5.87
N ILE A 163 9.82 -22.59 7.16
CA ILE A 163 10.18 -23.53 8.22
C ILE A 163 9.18 -24.70 8.27
N ARG A 164 7.88 -24.39 8.28
CA ARG A 164 6.76 -25.36 8.38
C ARG A 164 6.11 -25.67 7.03
N ILE A 165 6.16 -24.73 6.08
CA ILE A 165 5.59 -24.90 4.74
C ILE A 165 6.70 -24.80 3.70
N LYS A 166 6.87 -25.86 2.91
CA LYS A 166 7.86 -25.90 1.82
C LYS A 166 7.29 -25.54 0.45
N SER A 167 5.97 -25.60 0.29
CA SER A 167 5.26 -25.09 -0.89
C SER A 167 3.78 -24.85 -0.57
N TRP A 168 3.14 -23.92 -1.29
CA TRP A 168 1.70 -23.67 -1.17
C TRP A 168 1.08 -23.23 -2.50
N GLU A 169 -0.23 -23.36 -2.64
CA GLU A 169 -0.92 -22.79 -3.81
C GLU A 169 -1.13 -21.29 -3.63
N VAL A 170 -0.69 -20.50 -4.61
CA VAL A 170 -0.86 -19.05 -4.62
C VAL A 170 -1.57 -18.65 -5.91
N TYR A 171 -2.44 -17.65 -5.85
CA TYR A 171 -3.14 -17.15 -7.02
C TYR A 171 -2.16 -16.50 -7.99
N ARG A 172 -2.18 -16.93 -9.25
CA ARG A 172 -1.20 -16.51 -10.27
C ARG A 172 -1.08 -14.99 -10.41
N ASP A 173 -2.20 -14.26 -10.45
CA ASP A 173 -2.19 -12.81 -10.69
C ASP A 173 -1.40 -11.99 -9.66
N VAL A 174 -1.21 -12.47 -8.41
CA VAL A 174 -0.36 -11.75 -7.44
C VAL A 174 1.13 -12.01 -7.65
N LEU A 175 1.49 -13.14 -8.27
CA LEU A 175 2.88 -13.49 -8.59
C LEU A 175 3.37 -12.76 -9.86
N GLU A 176 2.45 -12.47 -10.78
CA GLU A 176 2.71 -11.80 -12.06
C GLU A 176 2.52 -10.27 -11.97
N ALA A 177 2.21 -9.73 -10.80
CA ALA A 177 2.06 -8.30 -10.59
C ALA A 177 3.42 -7.62 -10.44
N ASP A 178 3.53 -6.40 -10.96
CA ASP A 178 4.71 -5.56 -10.78
C ASP A 178 4.74 -4.97 -9.37
N VAL A 179 3.56 -4.64 -8.82
CA VAL A 179 3.39 -4.07 -7.48
C VAL A 179 2.24 -4.75 -6.74
N LEU A 180 2.46 -5.11 -5.48
CA LEU A 180 1.43 -5.60 -4.56
C LEU A 180 1.20 -4.59 -3.45
N ILE A 181 -0.01 -4.02 -3.35
CA ILE A 181 -0.40 -3.14 -2.25
C ILE A 181 -1.39 -3.87 -1.35
N ASN A 182 -1.04 -4.06 -0.08
CA ASN A 182 -1.88 -4.75 0.89
C ASN A 182 -2.67 -3.75 1.75
N VAL A 183 -4.01 -3.86 1.75
CA VAL A 183 -4.92 -2.92 2.41
C VAL A 183 -5.77 -3.66 3.46
N PRO A 184 -5.17 -4.10 4.58
CA PRO A 184 -5.87 -4.85 5.61
C PRO A 184 -6.88 -3.98 6.39
N VAL A 185 -7.77 -4.65 7.12
CA VAL A 185 -8.55 -4.03 8.21
C VAL A 185 -8.07 -4.62 9.53
N VAL A 186 -7.95 -3.77 10.55
CA VAL A 186 -7.63 -4.18 11.93
C VAL A 186 -8.93 -4.53 12.63
N LYS A 187 -9.05 -5.77 13.09
CA LYS A 187 -10.19 -6.25 13.88
C LYS A 187 -9.77 -7.36 14.83
N HIS A 188 -10.58 -7.58 15.86
CA HIS A 188 -10.42 -8.72 16.75
C HIS A 188 -10.52 -10.05 15.97
N HIS A 189 -9.70 -11.03 16.36
CA HIS A 189 -9.71 -12.37 15.77
C HIS A 189 -9.37 -13.43 16.81
N GLY A 190 -10.19 -14.46 16.96
CA GLY A 190 -10.02 -15.48 18.01
C GLY A 190 -8.65 -16.18 18.03
N LEU A 191 -8.11 -16.56 16.85
CA LEU A 191 -6.81 -17.26 16.79
C LEU A 191 -5.58 -16.34 16.99
N THR A 192 -5.57 -15.15 16.39
CA THR A 192 -4.38 -14.28 16.32
C THR A 192 -4.50 -13.04 17.19
N ARG A 193 -5.57 -12.93 17.99
CA ARG A 193 -6.03 -11.77 18.75
C ARG A 193 -6.46 -10.59 17.89
N VAL A 194 -5.67 -10.25 16.87
CA VAL A 194 -5.91 -9.17 15.91
C VAL A 194 -5.64 -9.64 14.47
N SER A 195 -6.33 -9.05 13.50
CA SER A 195 -5.98 -9.15 12.07
C SER A 195 -5.12 -7.98 11.64
N MET A 196 -4.18 -8.20 10.71
CA MET A 196 -3.31 -7.18 10.15
C MET A 196 -2.77 -7.60 8.77
N GLY A 197 -1.78 -6.88 8.24
CA GLY A 197 -1.20 -7.05 6.90
C GLY A 197 -0.85 -8.50 6.56
N ILE A 198 0.02 -9.16 7.32
CA ILE A 198 0.50 -10.51 7.01
C ILE A 198 -0.65 -11.53 6.92
N LYS A 199 -1.64 -11.45 7.82
CA LYS A 199 -2.82 -12.32 7.79
C LYS A 199 -3.73 -12.05 6.59
N ASN A 200 -3.79 -10.81 6.11
CA ASN A 200 -4.61 -10.45 4.94
C ASN A 200 -4.14 -11.13 3.65
N LEU A 201 -2.86 -11.52 3.57
CA LEU A 201 -2.28 -12.27 2.44
C LEU A 201 -2.88 -13.68 2.29
N MET A 202 -3.54 -14.21 3.33
CA MET A 202 -4.30 -15.47 3.21
C MET A 202 -5.35 -15.44 2.10
N GLY A 203 -5.81 -14.26 1.71
CA GLY A 203 -6.75 -14.08 0.61
C GLY A 203 -6.18 -14.41 -0.78
N PHE A 204 -4.88 -14.68 -0.90
CA PHE A 204 -4.26 -15.17 -2.14
C PHE A 204 -3.96 -16.67 -2.14
N LEU A 205 -4.14 -17.32 -1.00
CA LEU A 205 -3.72 -18.70 -0.80
C LEU A 205 -4.82 -19.66 -1.25
N GLY A 206 -4.43 -20.71 -1.97
CA GLY A 206 -5.27 -21.82 -2.41
C GLY A 206 -5.41 -22.92 -1.36
N GLN A 207 -5.71 -24.14 -1.81
CA GLN A 207 -5.94 -25.32 -0.97
C GLN A 207 -6.95 -25.12 0.18
N ASN A 208 -6.95 -26.06 1.14
CA ASN A 208 -7.70 -25.95 2.39
C ASN A 208 -6.99 -24.99 3.36
N ARG A 209 -7.53 -23.78 3.55
CA ARG A 209 -7.01 -22.77 4.50
C ARG A 209 -6.99 -23.28 5.95
N GLY A 210 -7.86 -24.22 6.32
CA GLY A 210 -7.89 -24.86 7.64
C GLY A 210 -6.53 -25.41 8.04
N ARG A 211 -5.78 -26.00 7.09
CA ARG A 211 -4.43 -26.54 7.32
C ARG A 211 -3.40 -25.50 7.77
N LEU A 212 -3.66 -24.21 7.54
CA LEU A 212 -2.79 -23.12 8.01
C LEU A 212 -3.01 -22.80 9.49
N HIS A 213 -4.16 -23.16 10.08
CA HIS A 213 -4.52 -22.72 11.44
C HIS A 213 -3.72 -23.44 12.55
N ARG A 214 -3.14 -24.60 12.26
CA ARG A 214 -2.20 -25.28 13.16
C ARG A 214 -0.78 -24.72 12.95
N HIS A 215 -0.14 -24.20 14.00
CA HIS A 215 1.13 -23.46 13.92
C HIS A 215 1.03 -22.24 12.98
N PHE A 216 -0.07 -21.51 13.11
CA PHE A 216 -0.43 -20.42 12.21
C PHE A 216 0.61 -19.29 12.18
N ASP A 217 1.12 -18.94 13.35
CA ASP A 217 2.20 -17.98 13.60
C ASP A 217 3.39 -18.20 12.66
N GLN A 218 3.95 -19.40 12.64
CA GLN A 218 5.10 -19.68 11.77
C GLN A 218 4.67 -19.82 10.30
N LYS A 219 3.55 -20.50 10.04
CA LYS A 219 3.08 -20.76 8.68
C LYS A 219 2.78 -19.49 7.89
N ILE A 220 2.22 -18.47 8.53
CA ILE A 220 1.92 -17.21 7.84
C ILE A 220 3.20 -16.41 7.55
N VAL A 221 4.20 -16.49 8.43
CA VAL A 221 5.53 -15.90 8.19
C VAL A 221 6.24 -16.61 7.05
N ASP A 222 6.17 -17.94 6.98
CA ASP A 222 6.71 -18.72 5.85
C ASP A 222 6.13 -18.22 4.51
N ILE A 223 4.82 -18.00 4.46
CA ILE A 223 4.13 -17.46 3.27
C ILE A 223 4.59 -16.04 2.94
N ALA A 224 4.78 -15.17 3.94
CA ALA A 224 5.25 -13.81 3.75
C ALA A 224 6.69 -13.73 3.21
N THR A 225 7.45 -14.84 3.22
CA THR A 225 8.78 -14.88 2.56
C THR A 225 8.69 -14.81 1.03
N VAL A 226 7.56 -15.20 0.45
CA VAL A 226 7.32 -15.21 -1.01
C VAL A 226 6.30 -14.16 -1.47
N LEU A 227 5.37 -13.76 -0.61
CA LEU A 227 4.41 -12.68 -0.89
C LEU A 227 4.79 -11.42 -0.10
N LYS A 228 5.43 -10.46 -0.75
CA LYS A 228 5.94 -9.22 -0.15
C LYS A 228 5.25 -7.99 -0.75
N PRO A 229 4.33 -7.37 0.00
CA PRO A 229 3.77 -6.06 -0.34
C PRO A 229 4.80 -4.94 -0.15
#